data_AF-M1ZWX8-F1
#
_entry.id   AF-M1ZWX8-F1
#
_cell.length_a   1.000
_cell.length_b   1.000
_cell.length_c   1.000
_cell.angle_alpha   90.00
_cell.angle_beta   90.00
_cell.angle_gamma   90.00
#
_symmetry.space_group_name_H-M   'P 1'
#
loop_
_entity.id
_entity.type
_entity.pdbx_description
1 polymer ?
#
loop_
_entity_poly.entity_id
_entity_poly.type
_entity_poly.pdbx_seq_one_letter_code
_entity_poly.pdbx_strand_id
1 'polypeptide(L)'
;FTSGWNNYSSFPYQTCYFYKSESGVEILIHFGLDTVNLNGEGFQVYVEEGNQVKAGDMLLKVNIEEIKDKVPSLIVPIIFMDLNGKNFSYNTGKVTAKEPNIITLK
;
A
#
# COMPACT_ATOMS: atom_id res chain seq x y z
N PHE A 1 -3.04 10.01 -6.26
CA PHE A 1 -3.04 9.03 -7.36
C PHE A 1 -4.25 9.31 -8.25
N THR A 2 -4.13 9.33 -9.58
CA THR A 2 -5.24 9.65 -10.53
C THR A 2 -5.32 8.69 -11.72
N SER A 3 -4.71 7.51 -11.64
CA SER A 3 -4.72 6.51 -12.71
C SER A 3 -4.94 5.10 -12.14
N GLY A 4 -5.72 4.28 -12.85
CA GLY A 4 -6.13 2.93 -12.44
C GLY A 4 -4.98 1.92 -12.37
N TRP A 5 -5.15 0.94 -11.49
CA TRP A 5 -4.18 -0.13 -11.23
C TRP A 5 -4.70 -1.46 -11.79
N ASN A 6 -3.90 -2.09 -12.64
CA ASN A 6 -4.16 -3.39 -13.26
C ASN A 6 -3.24 -4.44 -12.65
N ASN A 7 -3.84 -5.24 -11.76
CA ASN A 7 -3.29 -6.44 -11.11
C ASN A 7 -2.34 -6.21 -9.93
N TYR A 8 -2.57 -7.01 -8.88
CA TYR A 8 -1.80 -7.11 -7.64
C TYR A 8 -1.73 -8.58 -7.20
N SER A 9 -0.60 -9.02 -6.63
CA SER A 9 -0.35 -10.34 -6.02
C SER A 9 -0.18 -10.25 -4.48
N SER A 10 -1.07 -10.87 -3.70
CA SER A 10 -1.01 -10.83 -2.22
C SER A 10 -0.18 -11.98 -1.61
N PHE A 11 0.74 -11.66 -0.70
CA PHE A 11 1.47 -12.67 0.10
C PHE A 11 0.60 -13.17 1.27
N PRO A 12 0.86 -14.37 1.83
CA PRO A 12 0.10 -14.85 2.98
C PRO A 12 0.09 -13.79 4.09
N TYR A 13 -1.11 -13.54 4.63
CA TYR A 13 -1.47 -12.51 5.62
C TYR A 13 -1.73 -11.08 5.11
N GLN A 14 -1.78 -10.86 3.80
CA GLN A 14 -2.44 -9.70 3.16
C GLN A 14 -1.97 -8.30 3.60
N THR A 15 -0.82 -8.15 4.26
CA THR A 15 -0.30 -6.82 4.66
C THR A 15 0.63 -6.20 3.61
N CYS A 16 0.98 -6.92 2.55
CA CYS A 16 1.96 -6.50 1.54
C CYS A 16 1.36 -6.43 0.15
N TYR A 17 1.25 -5.23 -0.41
CA TYR A 17 0.50 -4.92 -1.62
C TYR A 17 1.34 -4.50 -2.84
N PHE A 18 1.49 -5.35 -3.85
CA PHE A 18 2.11 -5.10 -5.16
C PHE A 18 1.11 -4.51 -6.18
N TYR A 19 1.12 -3.24 -6.49
CA TYR A 19 0.26 -2.69 -7.53
C TYR A 19 1.01 -2.45 -8.83
N LYS A 20 0.43 -2.84 -9.96
CA LYS A 20 0.88 -2.41 -11.28
C LYS A 20 -0.10 -1.44 -11.90
N SER A 21 0.36 -0.27 -12.30
CA SER A 21 -0.49 0.72 -12.97
C SER A 21 -0.68 0.36 -14.44
N GLU A 22 -1.73 0.89 -15.07
CA GLU A 22 -1.89 0.86 -16.53
C GLU A 22 -0.67 1.38 -17.29
N SER A 23 0.06 2.33 -16.69
CA SER A 23 1.26 2.91 -17.27
C SER A 23 2.54 2.10 -17.04
N GLY A 24 2.43 0.88 -16.50
CA GLY A 24 3.55 -0.04 -16.29
C GLY A 24 4.36 0.18 -15.03
N VAL A 25 4.06 1.22 -14.24
CA VAL A 25 4.71 1.47 -12.93
C VAL A 25 4.28 0.43 -11.92
N GLU A 26 5.23 -0.11 -11.16
CA GLU A 26 5.04 -1.16 -10.16
C GLU A 26 5.40 -0.64 -8.75
N ILE A 27 4.49 -0.78 -7.79
CA ILE A 27 4.62 -0.28 -6.42
C ILE A 27 4.37 -1.41 -5.44
N LEU A 28 5.16 -1.50 -4.37
CA LEU A 28 4.91 -2.35 -3.21
C LEU A 28 4.56 -1.48 -2.01
N ILE A 29 3.43 -1.75 -1.37
CA ILE A 29 2.98 -1.11 -0.12
C ILE A 29 3.00 -2.18 0.96
N HIS A 30 3.91 -2.08 1.92
CA HIS A 30 4.02 -3.05 3.01
C HIS A 30 3.47 -2.43 4.29
N PHE A 31 2.46 -3.03 4.93
CA PHE A 31 1.90 -2.50 6.17
C PHE A 31 2.65 -3.07 7.39
N GLY A 32 3.32 -2.19 8.14
CA GLY A 32 4.11 -2.55 9.32
C GLY A 32 5.36 -3.36 8.97
N LEU A 33 6.15 -3.72 9.98
CA LEU A 33 7.24 -4.69 9.87
C LEU A 33 6.88 -5.95 10.66
N ASP A 34 7.22 -7.13 10.15
CA ASP A 34 6.95 -8.44 10.75
C ASP A 34 5.47 -8.71 11.12
N THR A 35 4.54 -8.02 10.44
CA THR A 35 3.08 -8.18 10.63
C THR A 35 2.56 -9.56 10.23
N VAL A 36 3.36 -10.33 9.48
CA VAL A 36 3.11 -11.74 9.13
C VAL A 36 2.83 -12.61 10.36
N ASN A 37 3.49 -12.31 11.49
CA ASN A 37 3.37 -13.09 12.73
C ASN A 37 2.02 -12.89 13.45
N LEU A 38 1.24 -11.88 13.05
CA LEU A 38 -0.08 -11.61 13.62
C LEU A 38 -1.16 -12.54 13.09
N ASN A 39 -0.87 -13.37 12.08
CA ASN A 39 -1.81 -14.32 11.50
C ASN A 39 -3.17 -13.70 11.09
N GLY A 40 -3.18 -12.42 10.70
CA GLY A 40 -4.38 -11.67 10.34
C GLY A 40 -5.11 -10.98 11.50
N GLU A 41 -4.65 -11.12 12.74
CA GLU A 41 -5.22 -10.39 13.89
C GLU A 41 -5.11 -8.87 13.70
N GLY A 42 -6.20 -8.16 13.98
CA GLY A 42 -6.26 -6.69 13.86
C GLY A 42 -6.32 -6.17 12.43
N PHE A 43 -6.43 -7.05 11.43
CA PHE A 43 -6.52 -6.69 10.01
C PHE A 43 -7.87 -7.10 9.42
N GLN A 44 -8.47 -6.19 8.66
CA GLN A 44 -9.64 -6.47 7.83
C GLN A 44 -9.36 -6.00 6.40
N VAL A 45 -9.33 -6.94 5.46
CA VAL A 45 -8.98 -6.69 4.07
C VAL A 45 -10.25 -6.48 3.23
N TYR A 46 -10.20 -5.53 2.31
CA TYR A 46 -11.33 -5.12 1.47
C TYR A 46 -11.10 -5.35 -0.03
N VAL A 47 -9.92 -5.85 -0.41
CA VAL A 47 -9.53 -6.08 -1.79
C VAL A 47 -8.94 -7.46 -1.94
N GLU A 48 -9.26 -8.12 -3.04
CA GLU A 48 -8.72 -9.43 -3.38
C GLU A 48 -7.71 -9.33 -4.52
N GLU A 49 -6.93 -10.40 -4.71
CA GLU A 49 -6.00 -10.51 -5.83
C GLU A 49 -6.74 -10.29 -7.17
N GLY A 50 -6.12 -9.53 -8.08
CA GLY A 50 -6.71 -9.21 -9.39
C GLY A 50 -7.81 -8.15 -9.37
N ASN A 51 -8.22 -7.60 -8.21
CA ASN A 51 -9.12 -6.45 -8.19
C ASN A 51 -8.45 -5.22 -8.80
N GLN A 52 -9.18 -4.51 -9.66
CA GLN A 52 -8.81 -3.16 -10.07
C GLN A 52 -9.16 -2.18 -8.96
N VAL A 53 -8.18 -1.38 -8.55
CA VAL A 53 -8.36 -0.36 -7.51
C VAL A 53 -8.07 1.02 -8.09
N LYS A 54 -8.73 2.04 -7.54
CA LYS A 54 -8.45 3.44 -7.81
C LYS A 54 -8.03 4.16 -6.54
N ALA A 55 -7.47 5.35 -6.73
CA ALA A 55 -7.07 6.20 -5.63
C ALA A 55 -8.23 6.51 -4.68
N GLY A 56 -8.01 6.30 -3.39
CA GLY A 56 -8.98 6.57 -2.35
C GLY A 56 -9.90 5.39 -2.00
N ASP A 57 -9.81 4.28 -2.74
CA ASP A 57 -10.46 3.03 -2.35
C ASP A 57 -9.87 2.50 -1.03
N MET A 58 -10.73 1.84 -0.25
CA MET A 58 -10.31 1.20 0.99
C MET A 58 -9.65 -0.15 0.65
N LEU A 59 -8.41 -0.33 1.09
CA LEU A 59 -7.65 -1.56 0.84
C LEU A 59 -7.64 -2.47 2.09
N LEU A 60 -7.33 -1.85 3.23
CA LEU A 60 -7.10 -2.49 4.50
C LEU A 60 -7.60 -1.58 5.63
N LYS A 61 -8.30 -2.14 6.60
CA LYS A 61 -8.56 -1.52 7.90
C LYS A 61 -7.73 -2.23 8.96
N VAL A 62 -7.12 -1.43 9.82
CA VAL A 62 -6.22 -1.92 10.86
C VAL A 62 -6.65 -1.40 12.22
N ASN A 63 -6.75 -2.29 13.20
CA ASN A 63 -6.89 -1.90 14.61
C ASN A 63 -5.51 -1.68 15.22
N ILE A 64 -5.02 -0.43 15.16
CA ILE A 64 -3.70 -0.05 15.65
C ILE A 64 -3.52 -0.40 17.14
N GLU A 65 -4.55 -0.20 17.96
CA GLU A 65 -4.47 -0.48 19.40
C GLU A 65 -4.27 -1.97 19.70
N GLU A 66 -4.81 -2.86 18.87
CA GLU A 66 -4.66 -4.31 19.05
C GLU A 66 -3.28 -4.84 18.63
N ILE A 67 -2.60 -4.13 17.72
CA ILE A 67 -1.37 -4.63 17.08
C ILE A 67 -0.10 -3.86 17.46
N LYS A 68 -0.20 -2.62 17.96
CA LYS A 68 0.95 -1.73 18.19
C LYS A 68 2.05 -2.33 19.07
N ASP A 69 1.68 -3.15 20.05
CA ASP A 69 2.61 -3.77 21.00
C ASP A 69 3.03 -5.18 20.57
N LYS A 70 2.46 -5.69 19.47
CA LYS A 70 2.73 -7.03 18.93
C LYS A 70 3.68 -7.01 17.73
N VAL A 71 4.07 -5.83 17.24
CA VAL A 71 4.93 -5.67 16.06
C VAL A 71 6.06 -4.69 16.34
N PRO A 72 7.24 -4.88 15.73
CA PRO A 72 8.38 -3.99 15.92
C PRO A 72 8.13 -2.58 15.38
N SER A 73 7.29 -2.42 14.35
CA SER A 73 7.00 -1.14 13.74
C SER A 73 5.70 -1.14 12.95
N LEU A 74 5.00 -0.01 13.01
CA LEU A 74 3.81 0.30 12.19
C LEU A 74 4.15 1.19 10.98
N ILE A 75 5.44 1.43 10.70
CA ILE A 75 5.85 2.12 9.49
C ILE A 75 5.33 1.34 8.28
N VAL A 76 4.81 2.07 7.29
CA VAL A 76 4.28 1.50 6.04
C VAL A 76 5.24 1.87 4.90
N PRO A 77 6.20 1.00 4.54
CA PRO A 77 7.03 1.23 3.36
C PRO A 77 6.20 1.29 2.08
N ILE A 78 6.50 2.28 1.24
CA ILE A 78 6.03 2.37 -0.14
C ILE A 78 7.25 2.35 -1.03
N ILE A 79 7.37 1.33 -1.87
CA ILE A 79 8.55 1.08 -2.70
C ILE A 79 8.12 1.07 -4.16
N PHE A 80 8.77 1.89 -4.98
CA PHE A 80 8.64 1.78 -6.44
C PHE A 80 9.63 0.74 -6.94
N MET A 81 9.13 -0.38 -7.45
CA MET A 81 9.96 -1.47 -7.97
C MET A 81 10.34 -1.22 -9.42
N ASP A 82 9.41 -0.66 -10.20
CA ASP A 82 9.68 -0.20 -11.56
C ASP A 82 8.91 1.10 -11.82
N LEU A 83 9.63 2.11 -12.33
CA LEU A 83 9.04 3.38 -12.73
C LEU A 83 8.67 3.41 -14.22
N ASN A 84 9.01 2.38 -14.99
CA ASN A 84 8.78 2.29 -16.42
C ASN A 84 9.24 3.56 -17.17
N GLY A 85 10.45 4.04 -16.84
CA GLY A 85 11.05 5.24 -17.42
C GLY A 85 10.48 6.58 -16.93
N LYS A 86 9.53 6.58 -15.98
CA LYS A 86 8.96 7.80 -15.40
C LYS A 86 9.86 8.39 -14.32
N ASN A 87 9.74 9.71 -14.14
CA ASN A 87 10.31 10.38 -12.98
C ASN A 87 9.24 10.49 -11.89
N PHE A 88 9.66 10.71 -10.64
CA PHE A 88 8.74 11.00 -9.55
C PHE A 88 9.16 12.22 -8.75
N SER A 89 8.18 12.89 -8.18
CA SER A 89 8.36 13.91 -7.14
C SER A 89 7.47 13.57 -5.96
N TYR A 90 7.92 13.88 -4.76
CA TYR A 90 7.17 13.58 -3.53
C TYR A 90 7.21 14.76 -2.57
N ASN A 91 6.15 14.89 -1.77
CA ASN A 91 6.07 15.84 -0.69
C ASN A 91 6.48 15.17 0.62
N THR A 92 7.16 15.91 1.49
CA THR A 92 7.55 15.47 2.83
C THR A 92 6.73 16.17 3.90
N GLY A 93 6.53 15.50 5.04
CA GLY A 93 5.84 16.06 6.18
C GLY A 93 4.63 15.21 6.59
N LYS A 94 3.74 15.81 7.37
CA LYS A 94 2.51 15.14 7.79
C LYS A 94 1.51 15.16 6.64
N VAL A 95 1.02 13.98 6.27
CA VAL A 95 0.03 13.78 5.22
C VAL A 95 -1.26 13.24 5.82
N THR A 96 -2.40 13.54 5.20
CA THR A 96 -3.70 12.98 5.59
C THR A 96 -4.16 11.94 4.57
N ALA A 97 -4.92 10.93 5.03
CA ALA A 97 -5.51 9.95 4.12
C ALA A 97 -6.33 10.65 3.03
N LYS A 98 -6.23 10.16 1.79
CA LYS A 98 -6.87 10.71 0.58
C LYS A 98 -6.37 12.10 0.14
N GLU A 99 -5.33 12.64 0.79
CA GLU A 99 -4.65 13.83 0.29
C GLU A 99 -4.02 13.56 -1.08
N PRO A 100 -4.31 14.38 -2.10
CA PRO A 100 -3.79 14.17 -3.44
C PRO A 100 -2.29 14.53 -3.52
N ASN A 101 -1.62 14.03 -4.54
CA ASN A 101 -0.26 14.46 -4.94
C ASN A 101 0.83 14.32 -3.86
N ILE A 102 0.71 13.36 -2.93
CA ILE A 102 1.83 13.00 -2.03
C ILE A 102 3.02 12.48 -2.82
N ILE A 103 2.76 11.64 -3.82
CA ILE A 103 3.73 11.22 -4.83
C ILE A 103 3.10 11.45 -6.20
N THR A 104 3.85 12.09 -7.09
CA THR A 104 3.46 12.39 -8.46
C THR A 104 4.46 11.77 -9.42
N LEU A 105 3.95 10.99 -10.37
CA LEU A 105 4.72 10.40 -11.46
C LEU A 105 4.63 11.33 -12.67
N LYS A 106 5.77 11.57 -13.33
CA LYS A 106 5.91 12.42 -14.52
C LYS A 106 6.44 11.60 -15.69
#